data_AF-A0A5N6L1G9-F1
#
_entry.id   AF-A0A5N6L1G9-F1
#
_cell.length_a   1.000
_cell.length_b   1.000
_cell.length_c   1.000
_cell.angle_alpha   90.00
_cell.angle_beta   90.00
_cell.angle_gamma   90.00
#
_symmetry.space_group_name_H-M   'P 1'
#
loop_
_entity.id
_entity.type
_entity.pdbx_description
1 polymer ?
#
loop_
_entity_poly.entity_id
_entity_poly.type
_entity_poly.pdbx_seq_one_letter_code
_entity_poly.pdbx_strand_id
1 'polypeptide(L)'
;MSCYYPNGAVALNHTACDSSVANSHCCAWTDACLTNSYCLAASGNMTNTLKRGSCTDSSWSDPACPVQCSDVSTETTVILNMASANHGSGIGTWCCNDFDQENNTCQDPTHNVKSPWGLANGRLIYDRKSGAIEPVTSPAPSSNTTCTSGPQAGQLTSSTREAAIGAAIGIPLALAVVVLSILYFRATQASKRLQLRIDAIESHPAPVYQAPYTAEKSGTHTTNQPLEMSGNSESTLLSGTPVAELSSKRES
;
A
#
# COMPACT_ATOMS: atom_id res chain seq x y z
N MET A 1 16.33 -1.75 -24.99
CA MET A 1 15.59 -3.02 -25.03
C MET A 1 14.14 -2.73 -24.67
N SER A 2 13.19 -3.33 -25.40
CA SER A 2 11.77 -3.25 -25.08
C SER A 2 11.42 -4.19 -23.92
N CYS A 3 10.39 -3.86 -23.17
CA CYS A 3 9.85 -4.69 -22.10
C CYS A 3 8.39 -5.04 -22.39
N TYR A 4 7.97 -6.22 -21.98
CA TYR A 4 6.70 -6.84 -22.31
C TYR A 4 6.03 -7.43 -21.07
N TYR A 5 4.74 -7.21 -20.91
CA TYR A 5 3.92 -7.93 -19.93
C TYR A 5 3.73 -9.39 -20.36
N PRO A 6 3.27 -10.28 -19.46
CA PRO A 6 3.12 -11.71 -19.79
C PRO A 6 2.27 -12.02 -21.01
N ASN A 7 1.29 -11.17 -21.34
CA ASN A 7 0.48 -11.30 -22.53
C ASN A 7 1.18 -10.84 -23.83
N GLY A 8 2.45 -10.41 -23.76
CA GLY A 8 3.23 -9.88 -24.89
C GLY A 8 3.00 -8.39 -25.18
N ALA A 9 2.15 -7.69 -24.44
CA ALA A 9 1.94 -6.26 -24.62
C ALA A 9 3.16 -5.45 -24.15
N VAL A 10 3.52 -4.39 -24.89
CA VAL A 10 4.67 -3.55 -24.56
C VAL A 10 4.41 -2.73 -23.29
N ALA A 11 5.32 -2.81 -22.33
CA ALA A 11 5.33 -2.04 -21.09
C ALA A 11 6.11 -0.72 -21.29
N LEU A 12 5.45 0.32 -21.80
CA LEU A 12 6.08 1.57 -22.26
C LEU A 12 6.94 2.30 -21.21
N ASN A 13 6.54 2.26 -19.94
CA ASN A 13 7.23 2.98 -18.85
C ASN A 13 8.23 2.12 -18.09
N HIS A 14 8.54 0.92 -18.61
CA HIS A 14 9.45 -0.01 -17.97
C HIS A 14 10.80 -0.01 -18.69
N THR A 15 11.86 -0.19 -17.91
CA THR A 15 13.22 -0.37 -18.43
C THR A 15 13.83 -1.63 -17.84
N ALA A 16 14.68 -2.30 -18.62
CA ALA A 16 15.40 -3.49 -18.20
C ALA A 16 16.24 -3.18 -16.95
N CYS A 17 16.27 -4.13 -16.02
CA CYS A 17 17.06 -4.04 -14.80
C CYS A 17 18.53 -4.42 -15.00
N ASP A 18 18.84 -5.15 -16.06
CA ASP A 18 20.18 -5.36 -16.56
C ASP A 18 20.14 -5.34 -18.09
N SER A 19 20.68 -4.27 -18.69
CA SER A 19 20.73 -4.13 -20.15
C SER A 19 21.98 -4.75 -20.78
N SER A 20 22.89 -5.32 -19.98
CA SER A 20 24.10 -5.98 -20.46
C SER A 20 23.87 -7.44 -20.85
N VAL A 21 22.76 -8.03 -20.41
CA VAL A 21 22.33 -9.40 -20.69
C VAL A 21 21.23 -9.47 -21.75
N ALA A 22 21.07 -10.65 -22.36
CA ALA A 22 20.08 -10.88 -23.41
C ALA A 22 18.65 -10.73 -22.91
N ASN A 23 18.36 -11.21 -21.71
CA ASN A 23 17.05 -11.07 -21.07
C ASN A 23 17.18 -10.65 -19.61
N SER A 24 16.29 -9.78 -19.18
CA SER A 24 16.18 -9.29 -17.81
C SER A 24 14.73 -9.00 -17.47
N HIS A 25 14.36 -9.14 -16.21
CA HIS A 25 13.18 -8.47 -15.69
C HIS A 25 13.28 -6.96 -15.91
N CYS A 26 12.12 -6.32 -16.00
CA CYS A 26 11.97 -4.90 -16.20
C CYS A 26 11.08 -4.31 -15.12
N CYS A 27 11.48 -3.14 -14.63
CA CYS A 27 10.72 -2.37 -13.67
C CYS A 27 10.37 -1.00 -14.24
N ALA A 28 9.31 -0.37 -13.73
CA ALA A 28 9.05 1.02 -14.02
C ALA A 28 10.32 1.85 -13.78
N TRP A 29 10.54 2.89 -14.58
CA TRP A 29 11.77 3.71 -14.49
C TRP A 29 11.96 4.37 -13.12
N THR A 30 10.86 4.53 -12.36
CA THR A 30 10.86 5.07 -11.00
C THR A 30 11.11 4.03 -9.91
N ASP A 31 11.03 2.74 -10.23
CA ASP A 31 11.12 1.67 -9.24
C ASP A 31 12.55 1.16 -9.06
N ALA A 32 12.80 0.46 -7.97
CA ALA A 32 14.07 -0.22 -7.73
C ALA A 32 14.04 -1.64 -8.31
N CYS A 33 15.13 -2.03 -8.96
CA CYS A 33 15.33 -3.39 -9.48
C CYS A 33 15.93 -4.28 -8.39
N LEU A 34 15.49 -5.53 -8.30
CA LEU A 34 16.00 -6.49 -7.34
C LEU A 34 16.57 -7.74 -8.01
N THR A 35 17.62 -8.32 -7.42
CA THR A 35 18.28 -9.53 -7.97
C THR A 35 17.40 -10.78 -7.97
N ASN A 36 16.25 -10.77 -7.30
CA ASN A 36 15.28 -11.86 -7.34
C ASN A 36 14.23 -11.70 -8.45
N SER A 37 14.50 -10.82 -9.44
CA SER A 37 13.65 -10.55 -10.61
C SER A 37 12.33 -9.83 -10.34
N TYR A 38 12.23 -9.14 -9.20
CA TYR A 38 11.08 -8.32 -8.83
C TYR A 38 11.46 -6.84 -8.68
N CYS A 39 10.43 -6.00 -8.60
CA CYS A 39 10.57 -4.56 -8.49
C CYS A 39 10.14 -4.10 -7.10
N LEU A 40 10.91 -3.23 -6.47
CA LEU A 40 10.45 -2.49 -5.30
C LEU A 40 9.91 -1.14 -5.76
N ALA A 41 8.62 -0.91 -5.53
CA ALA A 41 7.97 0.35 -5.86
C ALA A 41 8.58 1.50 -5.05
N ALA A 42 9.26 2.44 -5.69
CA ALA A 42 9.82 3.60 -4.99
C ALA A 42 8.94 4.87 -5.15
N SER A 43 7.90 4.81 -5.99
CA SER A 43 6.94 5.91 -6.14
C SER A 43 5.55 5.43 -6.60
N GLY A 44 4.59 6.36 -6.62
CA GLY A 44 3.22 6.13 -7.08
C GLY A 44 2.30 5.50 -6.03
N ASN A 45 1.12 5.05 -6.46
CA ASN A 45 0.08 4.52 -5.57
C ASN A 45 0.44 3.18 -4.90
N MET A 46 1.54 2.55 -5.32
CA MET A 46 1.99 1.25 -4.82
C MET A 46 3.34 1.38 -4.09
N THR A 47 3.71 2.58 -3.63
CA THR A 47 5.02 2.84 -3.02
C THR A 47 5.31 1.87 -1.85
N ASN A 48 6.56 1.45 -1.73
CA ASN A 48 7.06 0.48 -0.75
C ASN A 48 6.49 -0.95 -0.87
N THR A 49 5.89 -1.31 -2.02
CA THR A 49 5.45 -2.68 -2.29
C THR A 49 6.41 -3.40 -3.23
N LEU A 50 6.48 -4.72 -3.08
CA LEU A 50 7.15 -5.59 -4.03
C LEU A 50 6.19 -5.89 -5.19
N LYS A 51 6.69 -5.90 -6.42
CA LYS A 51 5.86 -6.03 -7.63
C LYS A 51 6.51 -6.94 -8.66
N ARG A 52 5.69 -7.74 -9.34
CA ARG A 52 6.04 -8.32 -10.64
C ARG A 52 5.90 -7.22 -11.68
N GLY A 53 7.03 -6.79 -12.24
CA GLY A 53 7.06 -5.85 -13.35
C GLY A 53 6.77 -6.53 -14.70
N SER A 54 7.61 -6.23 -15.69
CA SER A 54 7.58 -6.83 -17.02
C SER A 54 8.89 -7.57 -17.32
N CYS A 55 9.07 -8.13 -18.51
CA CYS A 55 10.32 -8.76 -18.92
C CYS A 55 10.73 -8.34 -20.32
N THR A 56 12.03 -8.39 -20.63
CA THR A 56 12.50 -8.14 -21.99
C THR A 56 12.21 -9.31 -22.94
N ASP A 57 12.05 -10.52 -22.41
CA ASP A 57 11.58 -11.67 -23.16
C ASP A 57 10.07 -11.59 -23.31
N SER A 58 9.60 -11.41 -24.55
CA SER A 58 8.17 -11.36 -24.86
C SER A 58 7.47 -12.71 -24.74
N SER A 59 8.22 -13.82 -24.72
CA SER A 59 7.69 -15.17 -24.53
C SER A 59 7.58 -15.58 -23.06
N TRP A 60 8.16 -14.79 -22.14
CA TRP A 60 8.18 -15.08 -20.69
C TRP A 60 8.71 -16.48 -20.34
N SER A 61 9.60 -17.01 -21.18
CA SER A 61 10.19 -18.34 -21.02
C SER A 61 11.58 -18.28 -20.39
N ASP A 62 12.23 -17.11 -20.40
CA ASP A 62 13.54 -16.90 -19.81
C ASP A 62 13.45 -16.84 -18.26
N PRO A 63 14.31 -17.58 -17.53
CA PRO A 63 14.33 -17.56 -16.06
C PRO A 63 14.77 -16.22 -15.45
N ALA A 64 15.34 -15.30 -16.24
CA ALA A 64 15.59 -13.93 -15.81
C ALA A 64 14.28 -13.14 -15.62
N CYS A 65 13.18 -13.57 -16.21
CA CYS A 65 11.84 -13.03 -15.96
C CYS A 65 11.27 -13.55 -14.63
N PRO A 66 10.44 -12.76 -13.93
CA PRO A 66 9.74 -13.25 -12.74
C PRO A 66 8.77 -14.39 -13.08
N VAL A 67 8.99 -15.54 -12.45
CA VAL A 67 8.20 -16.77 -12.67
C VAL A 67 6.89 -16.75 -11.90
N GLN A 68 6.90 -16.30 -10.64
CA GLN A 68 5.68 -16.25 -9.84
C GLN A 68 4.85 -15.03 -10.24
N CYS A 69 3.54 -15.24 -10.33
CA CYS A 69 2.56 -14.28 -10.86
C CYS A 69 2.66 -14.00 -12.37
N SER A 70 3.42 -14.78 -13.15
CA SER A 70 3.48 -14.59 -14.61
C SER A 70 2.15 -14.86 -15.29
N ASP A 71 1.27 -15.63 -14.67
CA ASP A 71 -0.06 -16.01 -15.15
C ASP A 71 -1.20 -15.18 -14.53
N VAL A 72 -0.88 -14.23 -13.66
CA VAL A 72 -1.85 -13.38 -12.94
C VAL A 72 -1.80 -11.95 -13.50
N SER A 73 -2.97 -11.41 -13.89
CA SER A 73 -3.14 -10.06 -14.46
C SER A 73 -2.06 -9.75 -15.52
N THR A 74 -2.03 -10.59 -16.55
CA THR A 74 -0.98 -10.71 -17.58
C THR A 74 -0.75 -9.46 -18.44
N GLU A 75 -1.58 -8.44 -18.29
CA GLU A 75 -1.59 -7.19 -19.04
C GLU A 75 -1.01 -6.01 -18.25
N THR A 76 -0.67 -6.21 -16.97
CA THR A 76 -0.23 -5.14 -16.07
C THR A 76 0.82 -5.61 -15.07
N THR A 77 1.28 -4.71 -14.21
CA THR A 77 2.12 -4.99 -13.03
C THR A 77 1.26 -5.58 -11.91
N VAL A 78 1.77 -6.58 -11.20
CA VAL A 78 1.09 -7.21 -10.04
C VAL A 78 1.83 -6.90 -8.75
N ILE A 79 1.07 -6.59 -7.69
CA ILE A 79 1.61 -6.47 -6.32
C ILE A 79 1.87 -7.85 -5.76
N LEU A 80 2.98 -8.02 -5.07
CA LEU A 80 3.21 -9.16 -4.21
C LEU A 80 2.86 -8.74 -2.78
N ASN A 81 1.79 -9.30 -2.24
CA ASN A 81 1.44 -9.10 -0.84
C ASN A 81 2.05 -10.20 0.02
N MET A 82 2.55 -9.80 1.19
CA MET A 82 3.21 -10.70 2.11
C MET A 82 2.16 -11.52 2.87
N ALA A 83 2.27 -12.85 2.82
CA ALA A 83 1.44 -13.76 3.59
C ALA A 83 2.07 -14.06 4.97
N SER A 84 3.40 -14.19 5.02
CA SER A 84 4.15 -14.35 6.28
C SER A 84 5.54 -13.76 6.15
N ALA A 85 5.93 -12.94 7.14
CA ALA A 85 7.24 -12.31 7.18
C ALA A 85 8.38 -13.27 7.61
N ASN A 86 8.05 -14.43 8.20
CA ASN A 86 9.00 -15.35 8.83
C ASN A 86 10.11 -14.60 9.59
N HIS A 87 9.78 -14.01 10.75
CA HIS A 87 10.67 -13.15 11.59
C HIS A 87 11.96 -13.81 12.13
N GLY A 88 12.32 -15.01 11.67
CA GLY A 88 13.55 -15.72 12.00
C GLY A 88 14.48 -15.83 10.79
N SER A 89 15.10 -17.00 10.61
CA SER A 89 15.98 -17.31 9.48
C SER A 89 15.25 -17.88 8.25
N GLY A 90 13.92 -17.80 8.22
CA GLY A 90 13.08 -18.34 7.14
C GLY A 90 12.88 -17.33 6.01
N ILE A 91 12.54 -17.82 4.82
CA ILE A 91 12.11 -16.97 3.70
C ILE A 91 10.67 -16.51 3.92
N GLY A 92 10.36 -15.24 3.66
CA GLY A 92 8.98 -14.77 3.69
C GLY A 92 8.13 -15.44 2.60
N THR A 93 6.83 -15.60 2.87
CA THR A 93 5.87 -16.11 1.88
C THR A 93 4.97 -15.02 1.33
N TRP A 94 4.56 -15.16 0.08
CA TRP A 94 3.90 -14.10 -0.70
C TRP A 94 2.75 -14.64 -1.52
N CYS A 95 1.87 -13.72 -1.92
CA CYS A 95 0.73 -13.93 -2.80
C CYS A 95 0.68 -12.87 -3.91
N CYS A 96 0.09 -13.24 -5.05
CA CYS A 96 -0.17 -12.32 -6.16
C CYS A 96 -1.41 -11.52 -5.82
N ASN A 97 -1.38 -10.20 -6.04
CA ASN A 97 -2.43 -9.29 -5.62
C ASN A 97 -2.73 -9.48 -4.14
N ASP A 98 -3.80 -10.18 -3.74
CA ASP A 98 -4.25 -10.21 -2.35
C ASP A 98 -4.01 -11.56 -1.64
N PHE A 99 -3.85 -11.47 -0.31
CA PHE A 99 -3.75 -12.61 0.60
C PHE A 99 -4.98 -12.66 1.51
N ASP A 100 -5.67 -13.79 1.49
CA ASP A 100 -6.80 -14.08 2.38
C ASP A 100 -6.26 -14.63 3.71
N GLN A 101 -6.33 -13.80 4.74
CA GLN A 101 -5.89 -14.14 6.09
C GLN A 101 -6.80 -15.15 6.80
N GLU A 102 -8.09 -15.22 6.44
CA GLU A 102 -9.03 -16.13 7.09
C GLU A 102 -8.77 -17.57 6.67
N ASN A 103 -8.52 -17.78 5.38
CA ASN A 103 -8.27 -19.10 4.81
C ASN A 103 -6.78 -19.44 4.67
N ASN A 104 -5.89 -18.48 4.96
CA ASN A 104 -4.45 -18.60 4.81
C ASN A 104 -4.05 -19.00 3.37
N THR A 105 -4.68 -18.37 2.38
CA THR A 105 -4.50 -18.64 0.94
C THR A 105 -4.37 -17.36 0.13
N CYS A 106 -3.71 -17.44 -1.03
CA CYS A 106 -3.74 -16.39 -2.03
C CYS A 106 -5.12 -16.33 -2.70
N GLN A 107 -5.63 -15.11 -2.88
CA GLN A 107 -6.92 -14.90 -3.55
C GLN A 107 -6.82 -15.28 -5.03
N ASP A 108 -5.78 -14.80 -5.69
CA ASP A 108 -5.45 -15.16 -7.07
C ASP A 108 -4.45 -16.33 -7.06
N PRO A 109 -4.81 -17.48 -7.65
CA PRO A 109 -3.88 -18.58 -7.82
C PRO A 109 -2.80 -18.22 -8.84
N THR A 110 -1.56 -18.60 -8.57
CA THR A 110 -0.48 -18.60 -9.57
C THR A 110 -0.07 -20.03 -9.86
N HIS A 111 0.09 -20.36 -11.13
CA HIS A 111 0.33 -21.72 -11.63
C HIS A 111 -0.71 -22.74 -11.12
N ASN A 112 -1.97 -22.30 -10.99
CA ASN A 112 -3.09 -23.06 -10.40
C ASN A 112 -2.92 -23.42 -8.91
N VAL A 113 -2.03 -22.75 -8.19
CA VAL A 113 -1.77 -22.97 -6.76
C VAL A 113 -2.20 -21.76 -5.95
N LYS A 114 -3.01 -21.99 -4.90
CA LYS A 114 -3.47 -20.95 -3.96
C LYS A 114 -2.62 -20.82 -2.69
N SER A 115 -1.69 -21.73 -2.44
CA SER A 115 -0.82 -21.60 -1.26
C SER A 115 0.21 -20.49 -1.49
N PRO A 116 0.48 -19.64 -0.48
CA PRO A 116 1.57 -18.68 -0.55
C PRO A 116 2.90 -19.38 -0.85
N TRP A 117 3.76 -18.75 -1.66
CA TRP A 117 5.07 -19.29 -2.02
C TRP A 117 6.20 -18.53 -1.34
N GLY A 118 7.32 -19.20 -1.11
CA GLY A 118 8.53 -18.57 -0.57
C GLY A 118 9.23 -17.73 -1.63
N LEU A 119 9.63 -16.51 -1.27
CA LEU A 119 10.41 -15.64 -2.15
C LEU A 119 11.78 -15.37 -1.54
N ALA A 120 12.83 -15.66 -2.31
CA ALA A 120 14.20 -15.37 -1.92
C ALA A 120 14.44 -13.86 -1.78
N ASN A 121 15.30 -13.47 -0.85
CA ASN A 121 15.67 -12.08 -0.64
C ASN A 121 16.33 -11.48 -1.90
N GLY A 122 15.81 -10.36 -2.37
CA GLY A 122 16.40 -9.58 -3.44
C GLY A 122 17.40 -8.56 -2.90
N ARG A 123 18.50 -8.34 -3.62
CA ARG A 123 19.41 -7.21 -3.41
C ARG A 123 19.13 -6.12 -4.43
N LEU A 124 19.38 -4.87 -4.05
CA LEU A 124 19.21 -3.73 -4.95
C LEU A 124 20.22 -3.80 -6.10
N ILE A 125 19.71 -3.67 -7.33
CA ILE A 125 20.49 -3.38 -8.52
C ILE A 125 20.47 -1.87 -8.71
N TYR A 126 21.63 -1.21 -8.56
CA TYR A 126 21.74 0.25 -8.63
C TYR A 126 22.06 0.75 -10.03
N ASP A 127 22.78 -0.04 -10.83
CA ASP A 127 23.09 0.28 -12.22
C ASP A 127 22.38 -0.68 -13.17
N ARG A 128 21.30 -0.19 -13.78
CA ARG A 128 20.52 -0.93 -14.77
C ARG A 128 21.28 -1.22 -16.06
N LYS A 129 22.39 -0.51 -16.33
CA LYS A 129 23.17 -0.74 -17.56
C LYS A 129 23.98 -2.03 -17.48
N SER A 130 24.54 -2.32 -16.32
CA SER A 130 25.47 -3.42 -16.07
C SER A 130 24.93 -4.51 -15.13
N GLY A 131 23.76 -4.31 -14.52
CA GLY A 131 23.24 -5.20 -13.49
C GLY A 131 24.00 -5.10 -12.17
N ALA A 132 24.83 -4.08 -11.97
CA ALA A 132 25.66 -3.97 -10.78
C ALA A 132 24.82 -3.80 -9.50
N ILE A 133 25.28 -4.50 -8.47
CA ILE A 133 24.68 -4.58 -7.14
C ILE A 133 25.58 -3.89 -6.13
N GLU A 134 24.99 -3.16 -5.19
CA GLU A 134 25.76 -2.42 -4.18
C GLU A 134 26.73 -3.34 -3.44
N PRO A 135 28.02 -2.99 -3.28
CA PRO A 135 28.97 -3.83 -2.56
C PRO A 135 28.50 -4.02 -1.11
N VAL A 136 28.42 -5.28 -0.68
CA VAL A 136 28.19 -5.58 0.74
C VAL A 136 29.48 -5.26 1.47
N THR A 137 29.56 -4.09 2.10
CA THR A 137 30.63 -3.78 3.04
C THR A 137 30.42 -4.67 4.27
N SER A 138 31.01 -5.86 4.26
CA SER A 138 31.03 -6.73 5.42
C SER A 138 31.81 -6.02 6.54
N PRO A 139 31.25 -5.83 7.76
CA PRO A 139 32.04 -5.30 8.86
C PRO A 139 33.18 -6.28 9.15
N ALA A 140 34.43 -5.82 9.00
CA ALA A 140 35.62 -6.61 9.27
C ALA A 140 35.59 -7.14 10.71
N PRO A 141 36.03 -8.39 10.98
CA PRO A 141 36.11 -8.91 12.33
C PRO A 141 37.08 -8.06 13.15
N SER A 142 36.58 -7.43 14.21
CA SER A 142 37.41 -6.71 15.18
C SER A 142 38.41 -7.67 15.82
N SER A 143 39.68 -7.50 15.51
CA SER A 143 40.77 -8.26 16.13
C SER A 143 40.93 -7.80 17.58
N ASN A 144 40.57 -8.66 18.54
CA ASN A 144 40.81 -8.43 19.96
C ASN A 144 42.32 -8.35 20.22
N THR A 145 42.82 -7.14 20.45
CA THR A 145 44.22 -6.93 20.85
C THR A 145 44.25 -6.76 22.36
N THR A 146 44.75 -7.77 23.07
CA THR A 146 44.96 -7.77 24.51
C THR A 146 46.18 -6.89 24.83
N CYS A 147 46.01 -5.81 25.61
CA CYS A 147 47.12 -4.97 26.07
C CYS A 147 47.36 -5.16 27.56
N THR A 148 48.55 -5.67 27.89
CA THR A 148 49.15 -5.81 29.22
C THR A 148 49.47 -4.46 29.86
N SER A 149 49.30 -4.40 31.17
CA SER A 149 49.37 -3.22 32.04
C SER A 149 50.80 -2.82 32.46
N GLY A 150 51.06 -1.51 32.49
CA GLY A 150 52.16 -0.87 33.21
C GLY A 150 52.25 0.63 32.92
N PRO A 151 52.08 1.54 33.91
CA PRO A 151 52.21 2.98 33.70
C PRO A 151 53.40 3.60 34.47
N GLN A 152 54.13 4.50 33.81
CA GLN A 152 54.64 5.77 34.37
C GLN A 152 54.89 6.72 33.19
N ALA A 153 54.02 7.72 32.99
CA ALA A 153 54.20 9.11 33.44
C ALA A 153 55.24 9.86 32.58
N GLY A 154 54.89 10.82 31.74
CA GLY A 154 53.57 11.40 31.46
C GLY A 154 53.67 12.48 30.39
N GLN A 155 52.62 13.31 30.37
CA GLN A 155 52.56 14.68 29.86
C GLN A 155 51.77 14.90 28.55
N LEU A 156 50.56 15.47 28.77
CA LEU A 156 49.64 16.20 27.87
C LEU A 156 49.09 15.42 26.66
N THR A 157 47.79 15.10 26.55
CA THR A 157 46.59 15.93 26.80
C THR A 157 45.43 15.16 27.43
N SER A 158 44.91 15.73 28.52
CA SER A 158 43.69 15.42 29.31
C SER A 158 42.41 15.34 28.45
N SER A 159 41.33 14.63 28.80
CA SER A 159 40.90 13.99 30.05
C SER A 159 39.87 12.92 29.70
N THR A 160 40.09 11.69 30.15
CA THR A 160 39.05 10.66 30.26
C THR A 160 38.04 11.10 31.31
N ARG A 161 36.74 11.09 30.97
CA ARG A 161 35.66 10.86 31.93
C ARG A 161 34.80 9.75 31.35
N GLU A 162 35.12 8.52 31.74
CA GLU A 162 34.10 7.51 31.89
C GLU A 162 33.15 7.90 33.03
N ALA A 163 31.94 7.31 32.97
CA ALA A 163 30.87 7.36 33.96
C ALA A 163 30.07 8.66 34.07
N ALA A 164 28.99 8.75 33.28
CA ALA A 164 27.64 9.10 33.75
C ALA A 164 26.67 9.29 32.56
N ILE A 165 26.10 8.20 32.05
CA ILE A 165 24.89 8.28 31.20
C ILE A 165 23.86 7.34 31.82
N GLY A 166 23.07 7.90 32.74
CA GLY A 166 22.05 7.16 33.47
C GLY A 166 21.20 8.10 34.30
N ALA A 167 20.25 8.77 33.65
CA ALA A 167 18.95 9.21 34.19
C ALA A 167 18.35 10.33 33.32
N ALA A 168 17.43 10.01 32.39
CA ALA A 168 16.59 11.04 31.75
C ALA A 168 15.31 10.50 31.07
N ILE A 169 14.52 9.63 31.72
CA ILE A 169 13.18 9.26 31.19
C ILE A 169 12.03 9.42 32.23
N GLY A 170 12.29 10.03 33.39
CA GLY A 170 11.25 10.20 34.43
C GLY A 170 10.34 11.41 34.25
N ILE A 171 10.86 12.51 33.71
CA ILE A 171 10.17 13.80 33.64
C ILE A 171 9.03 13.84 32.59
N PRO A 172 9.14 13.28 31.37
CA PRO A 172 8.05 13.38 30.41
C PRO A 172 6.84 12.51 30.79
N LEU A 173 7.06 11.38 31.47
CA LEU A 173 5.96 10.50 31.88
C LEU A 173 5.12 11.12 33.01
N ALA A 174 5.77 11.76 33.97
CA ALA A 174 5.06 12.44 35.06
C ALA A 174 4.20 13.62 34.55
N LEU A 175 4.71 14.39 33.59
CA LEU A 175 3.94 15.46 32.95
C LEU A 175 2.74 14.92 32.17
N ALA A 176 2.91 13.81 31.44
CA ALA A 176 1.81 13.18 30.71
C ALA A 176 0.69 12.71 31.67
N VAL A 177 1.04 12.08 32.80
CA VAL A 177 0.07 11.62 33.80
C VAL A 177 -0.66 12.80 34.46
N VAL A 178 0.04 13.88 34.78
CA VAL A 178 -0.58 15.09 35.38
C VAL A 178 -1.54 15.75 34.39
N VAL A 179 -1.16 15.89 33.11
CA VAL A 179 -2.03 16.46 32.07
C VAL A 179 -3.27 15.60 31.86
N LEU A 180 -3.12 14.28 31.75
CA LEU A 180 -4.25 13.35 31.60
C LEU A 180 -5.20 13.39 32.81
N SER A 181 -4.65 13.50 34.03
CA SER A 181 -5.43 13.62 35.26
C SER A 181 -6.25 14.92 35.28
N ILE A 182 -5.66 16.05 34.86
CA ILE A 182 -6.37 17.33 34.76
C ILE A 182 -7.48 17.27 33.71
N LEU A 183 -7.22 16.69 32.54
CA LEU A 183 -8.23 16.55 31.48
C LEU A 183 -9.41 15.68 31.92
N TYR A 184 -9.14 14.55 32.57
CA TYR A 184 -10.17 13.68 33.14
C TYR A 184 -11.01 14.40 34.20
N PHE A 185 -10.38 15.17 35.10
CA PHE A 185 -11.09 15.91 36.13
C PHE A 185 -11.93 17.06 35.55
N ARG A 186 -11.47 17.72 34.48
CA ARG A 186 -12.25 18.75 33.78
C ARG A 186 -13.43 18.17 33.02
N ALA A 187 -13.27 17.02 32.37
CA ALA A 187 -14.35 16.33 31.67
C ALA A 187 -15.45 15.88 32.65
N THR A 188 -15.06 15.26 33.77
CA THR A 188 -16.01 14.84 34.81
C THR A 188 -16.72 16.03 35.48
N GLN A 189 -16.04 17.16 35.68
CA GLN A 189 -16.65 18.40 36.17
C GLN A 189 -17.65 19.00 35.16
N ALA A 190 -17.34 18.97 33.86
CA ALA A 190 -18.25 19.47 32.82
C ALA A 190 -19.55 18.66 32.77
N SER A 191 -19.46 17.33 32.90
CA SER A 191 -20.63 16.44 32.95
C SER A 191 -21.52 16.71 34.16
N LYS A 192 -20.95 17.01 35.34
CA LYS A 192 -21.72 17.38 36.54
C LYS A 192 -22.45 18.72 36.38
N ARG A 193 -21.84 19.70 35.71
CA ARG A 193 -22.49 20.99 35.40
C ARG A 193 -23.63 20.85 34.40
N LEU A 194 -23.57 19.85 33.51
CA LEU A 194 -24.64 19.56 32.57
C LEU A 194 -25.85 18.92 33.28
N GLN A 195 -25.63 17.97 34.20
CA GLN A 195 -26.72 17.38 34.98
C GLN A 195 -27.44 18.42 35.85
N LEU A 196 -26.71 19.34 36.50
CA LEU A 196 -27.33 20.44 37.24
C LEU A 196 -28.16 21.39 36.35
N ARG A 197 -27.84 21.52 35.05
CA ARG A 197 -28.69 22.27 34.10
C ARG A 197 -29.90 21.48 33.64
N ILE A 198 -29.81 20.15 33.53
CA ILE A 198 -30.93 19.28 33.16
C ILE A 198 -31.94 19.24 34.31
N ASP A 199 -31.50 19.07 35.56
CA ASP A 199 -32.38 19.07 36.74
C ASP A 199 -33.07 20.44 36.93
N ALA A 200 -32.39 21.55 36.56
CA ALA A 200 -33.01 22.87 36.58
C ALA A 200 -34.11 23.03 35.51
N ILE A 201 -34.00 22.35 34.36
CA ILE A 201 -35.00 22.35 33.29
C ILE A 201 -36.22 21.48 33.66
N GLU A 202 -36.04 20.38 34.37
CA GLU A 202 -37.13 19.49 34.79
C GLU A 202 -38.04 20.09 35.87
N SER A 203 -37.58 21.11 36.60
CA SER A 203 -38.37 21.81 37.63
C SER A 203 -39.48 22.74 37.10
N HIS A 204 -39.61 22.91 35.77
CA HIS A 204 -40.65 23.75 35.17
C HIS A 204 -41.69 22.89 34.45
N PRO A 205 -42.94 22.78 34.96
CA PRO A 205 -43.99 22.08 34.23
C PRO A 205 -44.37 22.88 32.97
N ALA A 206 -44.23 22.27 31.80
CA ALA A 206 -44.65 22.85 30.53
C ALA A 206 -46.18 23.06 30.49
N PRO A 207 -46.69 24.20 29.99
CA PRO A 207 -48.12 24.42 29.85
C PRO A 207 -48.70 23.55 28.73
N VAL A 208 -49.80 22.86 29.04
CA VAL A 208 -50.61 22.11 28.08
C VAL A 208 -51.29 23.09 27.12
N TYR A 209 -50.98 23.01 25.83
CA TYR A 209 -51.67 23.76 24.78
C TYR A 209 -52.56 22.82 23.97
N GLN A 210 -53.88 22.93 24.13
CA GLN A 210 -54.91 22.36 23.27
C GLN A 210 -55.66 23.50 22.58
N ALA A 211 -55.98 23.33 21.29
CA ALA A 211 -57.25 23.73 20.62
C ALA A 211 -57.07 23.69 19.07
N PRO A 212 -58.13 23.86 18.26
CA PRO A 212 -59.35 23.05 18.18
C PRO A 212 -59.73 22.73 16.70
N TYR A 213 -60.71 21.84 16.52
CA TYR A 213 -61.32 21.47 15.24
C TYR A 213 -62.40 22.47 14.81
N THR A 214 -62.51 22.76 13.50
CA THR A 214 -63.77 23.22 12.86
C THR A 214 -63.88 22.83 11.38
N ALA A 215 -64.93 22.05 11.09
CA ALA A 215 -65.94 22.13 10.01
C ALA A 215 -65.58 22.40 8.53
N GLU A 216 -65.61 21.31 7.75
CA GLU A 216 -66.48 21.03 6.59
C GLU A 216 -67.02 22.17 5.69
N LYS A 217 -66.70 22.11 4.38
CA LYS A 217 -67.65 22.44 3.30
C LYS A 217 -67.34 21.65 2.02
N SER A 218 -68.42 21.08 1.48
CA SER A 218 -68.58 20.17 0.34
C SER A 218 -68.24 20.79 -1.04
N GLY A 219 -67.74 19.98 -1.98
CA GLY A 219 -67.57 20.36 -3.39
C GLY A 219 -66.83 19.34 -4.28
N THR A 220 -67.52 18.26 -4.66
CA THR A 220 -67.44 17.49 -5.94
C THR A 220 -66.11 17.10 -6.60
N HIS A 221 -65.90 15.78 -6.62
CA HIS A 221 -65.58 14.90 -7.78
C HIS A 221 -64.29 15.16 -8.60
N THR A 222 -63.31 14.25 -8.48
CA THR A 222 -62.95 13.27 -9.54
C THR A 222 -61.69 12.48 -9.17
N THR A 223 -61.82 11.15 -9.29
CA THR A 223 -60.85 10.05 -9.22
C THR A 223 -59.44 10.39 -9.70
N ASN A 224 -58.42 10.01 -8.91
CA ASN A 224 -57.07 9.70 -9.38
C ASN A 224 -56.41 8.62 -8.49
N GLN A 225 -55.95 7.55 -9.12
CA GLN A 225 -55.00 6.56 -8.61
C GLN A 225 -53.59 6.86 -9.20
N PRO A 226 -52.49 6.21 -8.77
CA PRO A 226 -51.30 6.89 -8.28
C PRO A 226 -50.20 7.02 -9.34
N LEU A 227 -49.44 8.11 -9.26
CA LEU A 227 -48.23 8.34 -10.04
C LEU A 227 -47.05 7.58 -9.42
N GLU A 228 -46.56 6.57 -10.16
CA GLU A 228 -45.18 6.09 -10.05
C GLU A 228 -44.23 7.10 -10.72
N MET A 229 -43.14 7.46 -10.04
CA MET A 229 -42.03 8.21 -10.62
C MET A 229 -40.94 7.23 -11.08
N SER A 230 -40.75 7.13 -12.39
CA SER A 230 -39.52 6.66 -13.01
C SER A 230 -39.00 7.75 -13.92
N GLY A 231 -37.85 8.32 -13.58
CA GLY A 231 -37.17 9.36 -14.35
C GLY A 231 -36.23 8.74 -15.36
N ASN A 232 -36.54 8.89 -16.64
CA ASN A 232 -35.68 8.67 -17.79
C ASN A 232 -35.14 10.02 -18.31
N SER A 233 -33.90 10.01 -18.81
CA SER A 233 -33.36 11.10 -19.62
C SER A 233 -32.60 10.51 -20.82
N GLU A 234 -33.23 10.61 -22.00
CA GLU A 234 -32.59 10.69 -23.32
C GLU A 234 -32.03 12.12 -23.49
N SER A 235 -30.93 12.39 -24.20
CA SER A 235 -30.76 12.37 -25.67
C SER A 235 -29.28 12.73 -25.93
N THR A 236 -28.58 12.37 -27.02
CA THR A 236 -28.82 12.86 -28.39
C THR A 236 -27.91 12.15 -29.39
N LEU A 237 -28.52 11.69 -30.49
CA LEU A 237 -27.91 11.30 -31.77
C LEU A 237 -28.06 12.46 -32.76
N LEU A 238 -27.10 12.68 -33.69
CA LEU A 238 -27.39 12.75 -35.14
C LEU A 238 -26.17 13.05 -36.05
N SER A 239 -26.32 12.53 -37.28
CA SER A 239 -25.60 12.74 -38.55
C SER A 239 -24.37 11.87 -38.78
N GLY A 240 -24.20 11.14 -39.89
CA GLY A 240 -24.92 11.06 -41.16
C GLY A 240 -23.92 10.62 -42.25
N THR A 241 -24.16 9.45 -42.86
CA THR A 241 -23.47 8.80 -44.03
C THR A 241 -23.65 9.59 -45.36
N PRO A 242 -23.10 9.23 -46.57
CA PRO A 242 -22.72 7.88 -47.05
C PRO A 242 -21.59 7.75 -48.16
N VAL A 243 -21.45 6.50 -48.64
CA VAL A 243 -21.00 5.97 -49.98
C VAL A 243 -19.48 5.83 -50.27
N ALA A 244 -18.99 4.59 -50.46
CA ALA A 244 -18.74 4.00 -51.78
C ALA A 244 -17.92 2.69 -51.71
N GLU A 245 -18.41 1.74 -52.49
CA GLU A 245 -17.96 0.39 -52.82
C GLU A 245 -16.83 0.40 -53.86
N LEU A 246 -15.82 -0.49 -53.73
CA LEU A 246 -15.20 -1.19 -54.88
C LEU A 246 -14.25 -2.31 -54.45
N SER A 247 -14.21 -3.30 -55.34
CA SER A 247 -13.92 -4.72 -55.17
C SER A 247 -12.52 -5.10 -55.69
N SER A 248 -12.13 -6.35 -55.41
CA SER A 248 -11.24 -7.21 -56.23
C SER A 248 -9.73 -6.95 -56.07
N LYS A 249 -8.77 -7.87 -56.13
CA LYS A 249 -8.58 -9.34 -56.17
C LYS A 249 -7.09 -9.53 -56.53
N ARG A 250 -6.48 -10.65 -56.12
CA ARG A 250 -5.56 -11.50 -56.92
C ARG A 250 -4.05 -11.56 -56.58
N GLU A 251 -3.64 -12.81 -56.30
CA GLU A 251 -2.39 -13.55 -56.59
C GLU A 251 -1.02 -12.99 -56.13
N SER A 252 -0.34 -13.73 -55.24
CA SER A 252 0.57 -14.85 -55.61
C SER A 252 0.86 -15.71 -54.38
#